data_AF-A0A249P9P5-F1
#
_entry.id   AF-A0A249P9P5-F1
#
_cell.length_a   1.000
_cell.length_b   1.000
_cell.length_c   1.000
_cell.angle_alpha   90.00
_cell.angle_beta   90.00
_cell.angle_gamma   90.00
#
_symmetry.space_group_name_H-M   'P 1'
#
loop_
_entity.id
_entity.type
_entity.pdbx_description
1 polymer ?
#
loop_
_entity_poly.entity_id
_entity_poly.type
_entity_poly.pdbx_seq_one_letter_code
_entity_poly.pdbx_strand_id
1 'polypeptide(L)' 'MSRANFRQSDMERIFKAAKSSGAIVQIDLRSLVITAIPNAAPAEPVDTSQQQGGILPSGNLAPDGKENWDED' A
#
# COMPACT_ATOMS: atom_id res chain seq x y z
N MET A 1 10.52 27.93 32.75
CA MET A 1 9.63 27.73 31.58
C MET A 1 10.36 26.87 30.57
N SER A 2 10.04 25.58 30.50
CA SER A 2 10.59 24.69 29.46
C SER A 2 9.97 25.08 28.11
N ARG A 3 10.80 25.34 27.09
CA ARG A 3 10.30 25.45 25.72
C ARG A 3 9.90 24.04 25.28
N ALA A 4 8.60 23.74 25.35
CA ALA A 4 8.08 22.55 24.70
C ALA A 4 8.35 22.71 23.20
N ASN A 5 9.03 21.74 22.61
CA ASN A 5 9.33 21.67 21.18
C ASN A 5 9.06 20.24 20.73
N PHE A 6 8.69 20.05 19.47
CA PHE A 6 8.63 18.71 18.89
C PHE A 6 10.05 18.14 18.76
N ARG A 7 10.23 16.92 19.26
CA ARG A 7 11.42 16.14 18.95
C ARG A 7 11.27 15.49 17.59
N GLN A 8 12.40 15.19 16.97
CA GLN A 8 12.42 14.44 15.71
C GLN A 8 11.68 13.10 15.82
N SER A 9 11.87 12.37 16.91
CA SER A 9 11.17 11.10 17.18
C SER A 9 9.65 11.23 17.20
N ASP A 10 9.15 12.37 17.68
CA ASP A 10 7.72 12.61 17.81
C ASP A 10 7.13 12.94 16.44
N MET A 11 7.83 13.77 15.65
CA MET A 11 7.44 14.08 14.28
C MET A 11 7.40 12.81 13.42
N GLU A 12 8.42 11.96 13.49
CA GLU A 12 8.44 10.67 12.77
C GLU A 12 7.25 9.79 13.15
N ARG A 13 6.92 9.74 14.44
CA ARG A 13 5.77 8.96 14.92
C ARG A 13 4.45 9.52 14.39
N ILE A 14 4.28 10.84 14.38
CA ILE A 14 3.10 11.53 13.82
C ILE A 14 2.96 11.22 12.33
N PHE A 15 4.04 11.35 11.56
CA PHE A 15 4.02 11.07 10.12
C PHE A 15 3.71 9.61 9.82
N LYS A 16 4.27 8.67 10.58
CA LYS A 16 3.98 7.25 10.43
C LYS A 16 2.51 6.94 10.74
N ALA A 17 1.97 7.52 11.80
CA ALA A 17 0.56 7.37 12.16
C ALA A 17 -0.36 7.94 11.07
N ALA A 18 -0.08 9.16 10.60
CA ALA A 18 -0.84 9.81 9.53
C ALA A 18 -0.83 8.99 8.23
N LYS A 19 0.33 8.45 7.84
CA LYS A 19 0.44 7.55 6.69
C LYS A 19 -0.42 6.29 6.88
N SER A 20 -0.36 5.65 8.04
CA SER A 20 -1.13 4.44 8.32
C SER A 20 -2.64 4.65 8.33
N SER A 21 -3.10 5.86 8.66
CA SER A 21 -4.52 6.22 8.70
C SER A 21 -5.03 6.86 7.40
N GLY A 22 -4.18 7.02 6.38
CA GLY A 22 -4.55 7.72 5.15
C GLY A 22 -4.89 9.21 5.36
N ALA A 23 -4.32 9.82 6.41
CA ALA A 23 -4.52 11.22 6.73
C ALA A 23 -3.32 12.07 6.29
N ILE A 24 -3.59 13.32 5.92
CA ILE A 24 -2.56 14.36 5.80
C ILE A 24 -2.50 15.11 7.12
N VAL A 25 -1.29 15.43 7.59
CA VAL A 25 -1.09 16.24 8.80
C VAL A 25 -0.39 17.56 8.44
N GLN A 26 -0.96 18.66 8.89
CA GLN A 26 -0.35 19.98 8.85
C GLN A 26 0.17 20.32 10.24
N ILE A 27 1.43 20.73 10.33
CA ILE A 27 2.09 21.07 11.61
C ILE A 27 2.50 22.53 11.57
N ASP A 28 1.99 23.33 12.51
CA ASP A 28 2.47 24.68 12.76
C ASP A 28 3.54 24.64 13.86
N LEU A 29 4.79 24.91 13.49
CA LEU A 29 5.94 24.85 14.40
C LEU A 29 6.03 26.06 15.36
N ARG A 30 5.29 27.15 15.10
CA ARG A 30 5.25 28.32 15.99
C ARG A 30 4.24 28.11 17.12
N SER A 31 3.03 27.65 16.78
CA SER A 31 1.96 27.40 17.75
C SER A 31 1.98 25.99 18.32
N LEU A 32 2.75 25.08 17.70
CA LEU A 32 2.83 23.66 18.03
C LEU A 32 1.49 22.93 17.91
N VAL A 33 0.66 23.39 16.96
CA VAL A 33 -0.64 22.79 16.65
C VAL A 33 -0.50 21.82 15.48
N ILE A 34 -1.13 20.66 15.61
CA ILE A 34 -1.21 19.65 14.56
C ILE A 34 -2.67 19.55 14.10
N THR A 35 -2.89 19.75 12.81
CA THR A 35 -4.20 19.56 12.16
C THR A 35 -4.15 18.31 11.32
N ALA A 36 -4.94 17.29 11.68
CA ALA A 36 -5.11 16.08 10.90
C ALA A 36 -6.31 16.22 9.96
N ILE A 37 -6.08 15.99 8.67
CA ILE A 37 -7.09 16.02 7.62
C ILE A 37 -7.32 14.57 7.17
N PRO A 38 -8.41 13.93 7.63
CA PRO A 38 -8.69 12.52 7.31
C PRO A 38 -9.02 12.36 5.82
N ASN A 39 -8.72 11.17 5.26
CA ASN A 39 -9.03 10.79 3.88
C ASN A 39 -8.49 11.75 2.80
N ALA A 40 -7.59 12.66 3.15
CA ALA A 40 -6.99 13.60 2.23
C ALA A 40 -5.71 13.05 1.58
N ALA A 41 -5.13 11.99 2.14
CA ALA A 41 -3.98 11.36 1.51
C ALA A 41 -4.45 10.70 0.21
N PRO A 42 -3.85 11.03 -0.95
CA PRO A 42 -4.09 10.24 -2.15
C PRO A 42 -3.72 8.80 -1.81
N ALA A 43 -4.58 7.85 -2.19
CA ALA A 43 -4.22 6.45 -2.12
C ALA A 43 -2.86 6.30 -2.79
N GLU A 44 -1.87 5.73 -2.10
CA GLU A 44 -0.61 5.44 -2.77
C GLU A 44 -0.98 4.66 -4.04
N PRO A 45 -0.48 5.05 -5.22
CA PRO A 45 -0.69 4.25 -6.41
C PRO A 45 -0.11 2.88 -6.09
N VAL A 46 -0.99 1.93 -5.74
CA VAL A 46 -0.70 0.51 -5.80
C VAL A 46 -0.15 0.34 -7.20
N ASP A 47 1.13 -0.01 -7.26
CA ASP A 47 1.92 -0.07 -8.47
C ASP A 47 1.02 -0.50 -9.64
N THR A 48 0.69 0.45 -10.51
CA THR A 48 -0.13 0.17 -11.70
C THR A 48 0.71 -0.52 -12.76
N SER A 49 1.93 -0.98 -12.42
CA SER A 49 2.47 -2.12 -13.11
C SER A 49 1.40 -3.19 -13.04
N GLN A 50 0.82 -3.50 -14.21
CA GLN A 50 0.17 -4.78 -14.37
C GLN A 50 1.19 -5.77 -13.81
N GLN A 51 0.89 -6.40 -12.67
CA GLN A 51 1.47 -7.71 -12.44
C GLN A 51 1.10 -8.47 -13.71
N GLN A 52 2.06 -8.61 -14.62
CA GLN A 52 2.01 -9.62 -15.65
C GLN A 52 1.96 -10.90 -14.84
N GLY A 53 0.74 -11.31 -14.48
CA GLY A 53 0.48 -12.57 -13.82
C GLY A 53 1.12 -13.58 -14.73
N GLY A 54 2.22 -14.15 -14.25
CA GLY A 54 2.94 -15.19 -14.98
C GLY A 54 1.92 -16.24 -15.41
N ILE A 55 2.10 -16.72 -16.64
CA ILE A 55 1.30 -17.78 -17.26
C ILE A 55 0.94 -18.80 -16.19
N LEU A 56 -0.35 -18.86 -15.81
CA LEU A 56 -0.84 -19.92 -14.94
C LEU A 56 -0.57 -21.24 -15.69
N PRO A 57 0.06 -22.25 -15.06
CA PRO A 57 0.30 -23.52 -15.72
C PRO A 57 -1.05 -24.09 -16.18
N SER A 58 -1.20 -24.21 -17.50
CA SER A 58 -2.37 -24.78 -18.16
C SER A 58 -2.46 -26.26 -17.82
N GLY A 59 -3.09 -26.60 -16.70
CA GLY A 59 -3.01 -27.96 -16.20
C GLY A 59 -4.15 -28.35 -15.27
N ASN A 60 -5.39 -27.94 -15.59
CA ASN A 60 -6.56 -28.63 -15.06
C ASN A 60 -7.80 -28.54 -15.98
N LEU A 61 -7.58 -28.49 -17.31
CA LEU A 61 -8.67 -28.41 -18.27
C LEU A 61 -8.84 -29.74 -19.01
N ALA A 62 -9.95 -30.40 -18.66
CA ALA A 62 -10.61 -31.56 -19.25
C ALA A 62 -9.86 -32.92 -19.22
N PRO A 63 -10.53 -34.03 -18.88
CA PRO A 63 -9.94 -35.36 -18.96
C PRO A 63 -9.64 -35.68 -20.42
N ASP A 64 -8.38 -35.99 -20.71
CA ASP A 64 -7.97 -36.36 -22.05
C ASP A 64 -8.74 -37.63 -22.50
N GLY A 65 -9.62 -37.44 -23.47
CA GLY A 65 -10.46 -38.50 -24.02
C GLY A 65 -9.66 -39.29 -25.04
N LYS A 66 -9.58 -40.61 -24.82
CA LYS A 66 -8.88 -41.64 -25.60
C LYS A 66 -8.19 -41.15 -26.89
N GLU A 67 -6.89 -40.93 -26.80
CA GLU A 67 -6.01 -40.93 -27.96
C GLU A 67 -5.96 -42.36 -28.53
N ASN A 68 -6.64 -42.58 -29.67
CA ASN A 68 -6.43 -43.77 -30.49
C ASN A 68 -5.08 -43.62 -31.18
N TRP A 69 -4.06 -44.26 -30.63
CA TRP A 69 -2.83 -44.52 -31.35
C TRP A 69 -3.10 -45.73 -32.25
N ASP A 70 -3.38 -45.47 -33.53
CA ASP A 70 -3.59 -46.52 -34.52
C ASP A 70 -2.37 -47.46 -34.55
N GLU A 71 -2.60 -48.72 -34.20
CA GLU A 71 -1.69 -49.86 -34.39
C GLU A 71 -1.70 -50.27 -35.88
N ASP A 72 -0.61 -50.01 -36.59
CA ASP A 72 0.10 -50.88 -37.57
C ASP A 72 1.00 -50.06 -38.54
#